data_AF-A0A6L5QRQ8-F1
#
_entry.id   AF-A0A6L5QRQ8-F1
#
_cell.length_a   1.000
_cell.length_b   1.000
_cell.length_c   1.000
_cell.angle_alpha   90.00
_cell.angle_beta   90.00
_cell.angle_gamma   90.00
#
_symmetry.space_group_name_H-M   'P 1'
#
loop_
_entity.id
_entity.type
_entity.pdbx_description
1 polymer ?
#
loop_
_entity_poly.entity_id
_entity_poly.type
_entity_poly.pdbx_seq_one_letter_code
_entity_poly.pdbx_strand_id
1 'polypeptide(L)'
;MSDKVTLNLEPAYTAKIIVKKLLNYFKLITFSVLVLIGIQAPGFVSDYGKNLDARLAESKLSITPFQNTADKHFNGNIDKLINHYNNNGDQVLIEGGESISQVLMRHKLLQEAHASFKASTFASYQHTLLNPIADIRQQAWDSYDFQVLLNKEALLFGLIFALIIMSIVEILMSLLGLLKRRNSRSSLV
;
A
#
# COMPACT_ATOMS: atom_id res chain seq x y z
N MET A 1 -59.72 -11.84 -29.81
CA MET A 1 -59.53 -10.39 -30.00
C MET A 1 -58.43 -9.96 -29.04
N SER A 2 -57.17 -10.00 -29.50
CA SER A 2 -55.99 -9.67 -28.69
C SER A 2 -55.65 -8.21 -28.95
N ASP A 3 -56.05 -7.35 -28.02
CA ASP A 3 -55.69 -5.95 -28.03
C ASP A 3 -54.20 -5.84 -27.71
N LYS A 4 -53.38 -5.72 -28.75
CA LYS A 4 -52.00 -5.26 -28.59
C LYS A 4 -52.08 -3.79 -28.23
N VAL A 5 -52.18 -3.51 -26.92
CA VAL A 5 -51.89 -2.20 -26.36
C VAL A 5 -50.43 -1.91 -26.67
N THR A 6 -50.18 -1.33 -27.84
CA THR A 6 -48.90 -0.71 -28.18
C THR A 6 -48.75 0.47 -27.24
N LEU A 7 -48.02 0.25 -26.14
CA LEU A 7 -47.64 1.25 -25.16
C LEU A 7 -46.75 2.28 -25.87
N ASN A 8 -47.37 3.25 -26.55
CA ASN A 8 -46.70 4.38 -27.18
C ASN A 8 -46.15 5.29 -26.09
N LEU A 9 -45.01 4.91 -25.53
CA LEU A 9 -44.26 5.72 -24.59
C LEU A 9 -43.69 6.93 -25.33
N GLU A 10 -44.08 8.13 -24.89
CA GLU A 10 -43.51 9.42 -25.31
C GLU A 10 -41.97 9.34 -25.42
N PRO A 11 -41.35 9.87 -26.50
CA PRO A 11 -39.91 9.75 -26.74
C PRO A 11 -39.05 10.32 -25.60
N ALA A 12 -39.58 11.27 -24.83
CA ALA A 12 -38.92 11.80 -23.64
C ALA A 12 -38.84 10.80 -22.47
N TYR A 13 -39.82 9.90 -22.34
CA TYR A 13 -39.85 8.87 -21.30
C TYR A 13 -38.86 7.74 -21.61
N THR A 14 -38.81 7.30 -22.87
CA THR A 14 -37.86 6.29 -23.33
C THR A 14 -36.42 6.79 -23.22
N ALA A 15 -36.15 8.04 -23.58
CA ALA A 15 -34.83 8.66 -23.39
C ALA A 15 -34.37 8.68 -21.92
N LYS A 16 -35.25 9.05 -20.98
CA LYS A 16 -34.93 9.04 -19.53
C LYS A 16 -34.59 7.63 -19.02
N ILE A 17 -35.30 6.60 -19.49
CA ILE A 17 -35.00 5.20 -19.12
C ILE A 17 -33.63 4.77 -19.66
N ILE A 18 -33.33 5.08 -20.93
CA ILE A 18 -32.06 4.74 -21.57
C ILE A 18 -30.90 5.41 -20.83
N VAL A 19 -30.99 6.71 -20.55
CA VAL A 19 -29.97 7.44 -19.78
C VAL A 19 -29.77 6.83 -18.39
N LYS A 20 -30.85 6.47 -17.68
CA LYS A 20 -30.75 5.82 -16.37
C LYS A 20 -30.03 4.46 -16.46
N LYS A 21 -30.32 3.66 -17.49
CA LYS A 21 -29.63 2.37 -17.72
C LYS A 21 -28.15 2.57 -18.00
N LEU A 22 -27.80 3.53 -18.86
CA LEU A 22 -26.39 3.84 -19.19
C LEU A 22 -25.59 4.28 -17.96
N LEU A 23 -26.18 5.13 -17.11
CA LEU A 23 -25.56 5.53 -15.85
C LEU A 23 -25.34 4.33 -14.92
N ASN A 24 -26.28 3.40 -14.84
CA ASN A 24 -26.11 2.19 -14.03
C ASN A 24 -24.98 1.31 -14.56
N TYR A 25 -24.83 1.16 -15.87
CA TYR A 25 -23.68 0.43 -16.45
C TYR A 25 -22.36 1.13 -16.19
N PHE A 26 -22.32 2.46 -16.29
CA PHE A 26 -21.12 3.23 -15.94
C PHE A 26 -20.74 3.02 -14.47
N LYS A 27 -21.70 3.05 -13.55
CA LYS A 27 -21.48 2.74 -12.13
C LYS A 27 -20.89 1.34 -11.93
N LEU A 28 -21.39 0.35 -12.67
CA LEU A 28 -20.88 -1.03 -12.60
C LEU A 28 -19.42 -1.11 -13.08
N ILE A 29 -19.10 -0.48 -14.21
CA ILE A 29 -17.72 -0.42 -14.72
C ILE A 29 -16.81 0.27 -13.72
N THR A 30 -17.22 1.43 -13.18
CA THR A 30 -16.46 2.16 -12.16
C THR A 30 -16.23 1.32 -10.91
N PHE A 31 -17.26 0.61 -10.44
CA PHE A 31 -17.14 -0.30 -9.30
C PHE A 31 -16.13 -1.41 -9.60
N SER A 32 -16.21 -2.06 -10.77
CA SER A 32 -15.25 -3.09 -11.18
C SER A 32 -13.81 -2.57 -11.24
N VAL A 33 -13.59 -1.38 -11.80
CA VAL A 33 -12.26 -0.74 -11.83
C VAL A 33 -11.75 -0.46 -10.41
N LEU A 34 -12.60 0.04 -9.52
CA LEU A 34 -12.23 0.28 -8.13
C LEU A 34 -11.86 -1.01 -7.40
N VAL A 35 -12.55 -2.13 -7.68
CA VAL A 35 -12.19 -3.44 -7.12
C VAL A 35 -10.79 -3.84 -7.59
N LEU A 36 -10.49 -3.69 -8.88
CA LEU A 36 -9.17 -4.02 -9.44
C LEU A 36 -8.05 -3.17 -8.81
N ILE A 37 -8.30 -1.88 -8.60
CA ILE A 37 -7.37 -0.98 -7.89
C ILE A 37 -7.19 -1.43 -6.43
N GLY A 38 -8.27 -1.74 -5.72
CA GLY A 38 -8.21 -2.14 -4.32
C GLY A 38 -7.47 -3.47 -4.11
N ILE A 39 -7.62 -4.43 -5.03
CA ILE A 39 -6.90 -5.71 -5.01
C ILE A 39 -5.37 -5.55 -5.02
N GLN A 40 -4.84 -4.43 -5.53
CA GLN A 40 -3.39 -4.21 -5.61
C GLN A 40 -2.72 -4.00 -4.25
N ALA A 41 -3.44 -3.41 -3.28
CA ALA A 41 -2.84 -3.03 -1.99
C ALA A 41 -2.26 -4.23 -1.21
N PRO A 42 -2.98 -5.36 -1.05
CA PRO A 42 -2.41 -6.55 -0.42
C PRO A 42 -1.22 -7.13 -1.19
N GLY A 43 -1.24 -7.08 -2.52
CA GLY A 43 -0.12 -7.53 -3.36
C GLY A 43 1.14 -6.69 -3.11
N PHE A 44 0.99 -5.36 -3.11
CA PHE A 44 2.09 -4.44 -2.85
C PHE A 44 2.68 -4.62 -1.45
N VAL A 45 1.84 -4.75 -0.41
CA VAL A 45 2.29 -5.01 0.97
C VAL A 45 3.03 -6.35 1.06
N SER A 46 2.57 -7.36 0.34
CA SER A 46 3.26 -8.66 0.26
C SER A 46 4.66 -8.52 -0.35
N ASP A 47 4.79 -7.82 -1.47
CA ASP A 47 6.06 -7.68 -2.17
C ASP A 47 7.05 -6.76 -1.42
N TYR A 48 6.55 -5.70 -0.78
CA TYR A 48 7.35 -4.92 0.17
C TYR A 48 7.89 -5.81 1.29
N GLY A 49 7.05 -6.66 1.89
CA GLY A 49 7.44 -7.60 2.94
C GLY A 49 8.52 -8.57 2.49
N LYS A 50 8.41 -9.14 1.28
CA LYS A 50 9.44 -10.04 0.73
C LYS A 50 10.78 -9.33 0.55
N ASN A 51 10.78 -8.10 0.04
CA ASN A 51 12.01 -7.32 -0.11
C ASN A 51 12.62 -6.95 1.25
N LEU A 52 11.80 -6.62 2.25
CA LEU A 52 12.25 -6.37 3.61
C LEU A 52 12.89 -7.62 4.24
N ASP A 53 12.24 -8.78 4.11
CA ASP A 53 12.75 -10.07 4.59
C ASP A 53 14.11 -10.39 3.95
N ALA A 54 14.23 -10.21 2.63
CA ALA A 54 15.47 -10.44 1.89
C ALA A 54 16.61 -9.51 2.33
N ARG A 55 16.34 -8.20 2.48
CA ARG A 55 17.35 -7.22 2.90
C ARG A 55 17.78 -7.41 4.34
N LEU A 56 16.86 -7.80 5.23
CA LEU A 56 17.21 -8.17 6.60
C LEU A 56 18.13 -9.40 6.61
N ALA A 57 17.80 -10.45 5.86
CA ALA A 57 18.63 -11.65 5.76
C ALA A 57 20.03 -11.33 5.23
N GLU A 58 20.13 -10.51 4.18
CA GLU A 58 21.41 -10.06 3.63
C GLU A 58 22.23 -9.25 4.65
N SER A 59 21.62 -8.25 5.32
CA SER A 59 22.35 -7.47 6.33
C SER A 59 22.81 -8.33 7.51
N LYS A 60 22.05 -9.36 7.88
CA LYS A 60 22.44 -10.33 8.90
C LYS A 60 23.71 -11.08 8.48
N LEU A 61 23.79 -11.52 7.23
CA LEU A 61 25.00 -12.15 6.69
C LEU A 61 26.19 -11.18 6.71
N SER A 62 25.97 -9.92 6.35
CA SER A 62 27.03 -8.89 6.33
C SER A 62 27.56 -8.53 7.72
N ILE A 63 26.72 -8.50 8.76
CA ILE A 63 27.16 -8.15 10.12
C ILE A 63 27.77 -9.34 10.89
N THR A 64 27.42 -10.57 10.51
CA THR A 64 27.83 -11.80 11.24
C THR A 64 29.36 -11.93 11.43
N PRO A 65 30.23 -11.69 10.43
CA PRO A 65 31.68 -11.78 10.62
C PRO A 65 32.23 -10.82 11.69
N PHE A 66 31.67 -9.61 11.77
CA PHE A 66 32.07 -8.62 12.77
C PHE A 66 31.57 -9.00 14.16
N GLN A 67 30.33 -9.52 14.25
CA GLN A 67 29.81 -10.07 15.50
C GLN A 67 30.67 -11.23 16.00
N ASN A 68 31.07 -12.17 15.14
CA ASN A 68 31.96 -13.28 15.51
C ASN A 68 33.33 -12.79 16.02
N THR A 69 33.85 -11.70 15.46
CA THR A 69 35.09 -11.06 15.95
C THR A 69 34.87 -10.44 17.32
N ALA A 70 33.73 -9.76 17.51
CA ALA A 70 33.34 -9.21 18.80
C ALA A 70 33.14 -10.30 19.86
N ASP A 71 32.56 -11.44 19.50
CA ASP A 71 32.36 -12.58 20.40
C ASP A 71 33.70 -13.11 20.92
N LYS A 72 34.71 -13.22 20.04
CA LYS A 72 36.04 -13.73 20.39
C LYS A 72 36.87 -12.76 21.22
N HIS A 73 36.82 -11.47 20.90
CA HIS A 73 37.78 -10.49 21.43
C HIS A 73 37.17 -9.44 22.37
N PHE A 74 35.85 -9.29 22.37
CA PHE A 74 35.13 -8.22 23.06
C PHE A 74 33.89 -8.71 23.82
N ASN A 75 33.82 -10.00 24.16
CA ASN A 75 32.70 -10.63 24.86
C ASN A 75 31.34 -10.41 24.16
N GLY A 76 31.34 -10.37 22.84
CA GLY A 76 30.16 -10.18 21.99
C GLY A 76 29.68 -8.75 21.89
N ASN A 77 30.39 -7.78 22.48
CA ASN A 77 30.04 -6.38 22.34
C ASN A 77 30.66 -5.80 21.06
N ILE A 78 29.85 -5.69 20.01
CA ILE A 78 30.28 -5.14 18.73
C ILE A 78 30.62 -3.64 18.79
N ASP A 79 30.02 -2.88 19.70
CA ASP A 79 30.35 -1.47 19.89
C ASP A 79 31.79 -1.31 20.43
N LYS A 80 32.26 -2.25 21.27
CA LYS A 80 33.67 -2.29 21.71
C LYS A 80 34.62 -2.61 20.56
N LEU A 81 34.22 -3.49 19.63
CA LEU A 81 34.99 -3.74 18.41
C LEU A 81 35.11 -2.46 17.58
N ILE A 82 34.00 -1.76 17.33
CA ILE A 82 33.99 -0.50 16.57
C ILE A 82 34.86 0.56 17.26
N ASN A 83 34.71 0.73 18.58
CA ASN A 83 35.53 1.67 19.36
C ASN A 83 37.03 1.32 19.30
N HIS A 84 37.39 0.04 19.20
CA HIS A 84 38.77 -0.37 19.03
C HIS A 84 39.35 0.06 17.67
N TYR A 85 38.57 -0.03 16.59
CA TYR A 85 38.96 0.50 15.28
C TYR A 85 39.08 2.04 15.30
N ASN A 86 38.10 2.72 15.89
CA ASN A 86 38.03 4.19 15.89
C ASN A 86 39.12 4.86 16.75
N ASN A 87 39.61 4.17 17.78
CA ASN A 87 40.68 4.70 18.65
C ASN A 87 42.09 4.34 18.15
N ASN A 88 42.20 3.75 16.95
CA ASN A 88 43.49 3.45 16.35
C ASN A 88 44.14 4.72 15.78
N GLY A 89 45.47 4.79 15.76
CA GLY A 89 46.20 5.90 15.16
C GLY A 89 46.27 5.86 13.62
N ASP A 90 45.84 4.76 13.01
CA ASP A 90 45.79 4.55 11.56
C ASP A 90 44.42 4.91 10.97
N GLN A 91 44.40 5.87 10.04
CA GLN A 91 43.20 6.35 9.35
C GLN A 91 42.42 5.22 8.64
N VAL A 92 43.12 4.23 8.07
CA VAL A 92 42.47 3.12 7.36
C VAL A 92 41.65 2.26 8.33
N LEU A 93 42.14 2.09 9.57
CA LEU A 93 41.41 1.36 10.60
C LEU A 93 40.21 2.16 11.12
N ILE A 94 40.33 3.48 11.26
CA ILE A 94 39.20 4.33 11.63
C ILE A 94 38.07 4.20 10.59
N GLU A 95 38.40 4.31 9.29
CA GLU A 95 37.43 4.13 8.19
C GLU A 95 36.79 2.73 8.17
N GLY A 96 37.56 1.70 8.58
CA GLY A 96 37.04 0.36 8.80
C GLY A 96 35.98 0.29 9.91
N GLY A 97 36.23 0.97 11.04
CA GLY A 97 35.27 1.09 12.14
C GLY A 97 33.98 1.80 11.74
N GLU A 98 34.10 2.88 10.97
CA GLU A 98 32.94 3.59 10.40
C GLU A 98 32.11 2.68 9.46
N SER A 99 32.79 1.92 8.60
CA SER A 99 32.13 0.97 7.69
C SER A 99 31.34 -0.10 8.46
N ILE A 100 31.92 -0.65 9.54
CA ILE A 100 31.24 -1.62 10.41
C ILE A 100 30.02 -0.98 11.07
N SER A 101 30.15 0.26 11.56
CA SER A 101 29.06 1.02 12.18
C SER A 101 27.89 1.21 11.22
N GLN A 102 28.15 1.53 9.94
CA GLN A 102 27.10 1.65 8.93
C GLN A 102 26.35 0.33 8.68
N VAL A 103 27.07 -0.80 8.60
CA VAL A 103 26.44 -2.12 8.45
C VAL A 103 25.59 -2.47 9.67
N LEU A 104 26.08 -2.19 10.88
CA LEU A 104 25.35 -2.43 12.13
C LEU A 104 24.09 -1.58 12.21
N MET A 105 24.19 -0.28 11.90
CA MET A 105 23.06 0.64 11.91
C MET A 105 21.99 0.21 10.90
N ARG A 106 22.40 -0.18 9.69
CA ARG A 106 21.48 -0.70 8.67
C ARG A 106 20.79 -1.98 9.14
N HIS A 107 21.53 -2.91 9.75
CA HIS A 107 20.96 -4.14 10.28
C HIS A 107 19.90 -3.86 11.37
N LYS A 108 20.21 -2.98 12.33
CA LYS A 108 19.27 -2.59 13.40
C LYS A 108 18.00 -1.94 12.84
N LEU A 109 18.14 -1.01 11.89
CA LEU A 109 17.01 -0.38 11.20
C LEU A 109 16.10 -1.41 10.53
N LEU A 110 16.68 -2.36 9.78
CA LEU A 110 15.92 -3.41 9.10
C LEU A 110 15.25 -4.36 10.10
N GLN A 111 15.91 -4.69 11.21
CA GLN A 111 15.37 -5.55 12.25
C GLN A 111 14.16 -4.90 12.94
N GLU A 112 14.26 -3.60 13.28
CA GLU A 112 13.15 -2.83 13.85
C GLU A 112 11.97 -2.72 12.88
N ALA A 113 12.25 -2.37 11.62
CA ALA A 113 11.22 -2.29 10.59
C ALA A 113 10.52 -3.64 10.37
N HIS A 114 11.28 -4.74 10.34
CA HIS A 114 10.73 -6.08 10.21
C HIS A 114 9.86 -6.46 11.42
N ALA A 115 10.29 -6.14 12.64
CA ALA A 115 9.49 -6.37 13.84
C ALA A 115 8.17 -5.56 13.81
N SER A 116 8.24 -4.27 13.43
CA SER A 116 7.07 -3.42 13.24
C SER A 116 6.13 -3.97 12.17
N PHE A 117 6.67 -4.38 11.02
CA PHE A 117 5.89 -4.91 9.90
C PHE A 117 5.20 -6.24 10.22
N LYS A 118 5.87 -7.16 10.93
CA LYS A 118 5.32 -8.50 11.26
C LYS A 118 4.45 -8.52 12.52
N ALA A 119 4.30 -7.40 13.23
CA ALA A 119 3.56 -7.35 14.51
C ALA A 119 2.09 -7.79 14.37
N SER A 120 1.44 -7.47 13.26
CA SER A 120 0.10 -7.94 12.89
C SER A 120 -0.16 -7.65 11.41
N THR A 121 -1.21 -8.23 10.84
CA THR A 121 -1.66 -7.90 9.47
C THR A 121 -1.89 -6.38 9.33
N PHE A 122 -2.61 -5.76 10.27
CA PHE A 122 -2.85 -4.31 10.24
C PHE A 122 -1.56 -3.49 10.31
N ALA A 123 -0.61 -3.91 11.14
CA ALA A 123 0.70 -3.26 11.24
C ALA A 123 1.49 -3.34 9.93
N SER A 124 1.40 -4.44 9.17
CA SER A 124 2.03 -4.55 7.85
C SER A 124 1.52 -3.48 6.88
N TYR A 125 0.21 -3.25 6.83
CA TYR A 125 -0.39 -2.19 6.02
C TYR A 125 0.03 -0.80 6.51
N GLN A 126 -0.08 -0.55 7.82
CA GLN A 126 0.28 0.73 8.42
C GLN A 126 1.75 1.08 8.16
N HIS A 127 2.65 0.13 8.39
CA HIS A 127 4.09 0.30 8.18
C HIS A 127 4.39 0.63 6.71
N THR A 128 3.86 -0.17 5.78
CA THR A 128 4.11 -0.01 4.35
C THR A 128 3.60 1.34 3.81
N LEU A 129 2.48 1.82 4.34
CA LEU A 129 1.84 3.06 3.86
C LEU A 129 2.40 4.31 4.53
N LEU A 130 2.69 4.26 5.83
CA LEU A 130 3.02 5.47 6.62
C LEU A 130 4.51 5.59 6.95
N ASN A 131 5.19 4.48 7.22
CA ASN A 131 6.60 4.46 7.65
C ASN A 131 7.47 3.48 6.86
N PRO A 132 7.42 3.47 5.50
CA PRO A 132 8.21 2.53 4.72
C PRO A 132 9.68 2.91 4.69
N ILE A 133 10.56 1.90 4.63
CA ILE A 133 11.95 2.13 4.26
C ILE A 133 11.99 2.45 2.76
N ALA A 134 12.52 3.64 2.43
CA ALA A 134 12.38 4.25 1.11
C ALA A 134 12.95 3.40 -0.03
N ASP A 135 14.14 2.82 0.13
CA ASP A 135 14.79 2.00 -0.91
C ASP A 135 14.04 0.69 -1.14
N ILE A 136 13.57 0.04 -0.08
CA ILE A 136 12.74 -1.18 -0.17
C ILE A 136 11.41 -0.87 -0.85
N ARG A 137 10.77 0.26 -0.52
CA ARG A 137 9.53 0.69 -1.16
C ARG A 137 9.74 0.97 -2.64
N GLN A 138 10.82 1.68 -2.98
CA GLN A 138 11.13 1.98 -4.37
C GLN A 138 11.36 0.70 -5.16
N GLN A 139 12.14 -0.24 -4.62
CA GLN A 139 12.36 -1.53 -5.25
C GLN A 139 11.05 -2.33 -5.41
N ALA A 140 10.19 -2.33 -4.39
CA ALA A 140 8.89 -2.98 -4.46
C ALA A 140 7.99 -2.37 -5.55
N TRP A 141 8.04 -1.05 -5.76
CA TRP A 141 7.36 -0.38 -6.87
C TRP A 141 7.96 -0.70 -8.24
N ASP A 142 9.28 -0.64 -8.36
CA ASP A 142 9.98 -0.83 -9.63
C ASP A 142 9.85 -2.27 -10.14
N SER A 143 9.77 -3.25 -9.22
CA SER A 143 9.55 -4.65 -9.55
C SER A 143 8.08 -5.06 -9.48
N TYR A 144 7.14 -4.14 -9.23
CA TYR A 144 5.73 -4.49 -9.08
C TYR A 144 5.16 -4.91 -10.43
N ASP A 145 4.75 -6.17 -10.53
CA ASP A 145 4.00 -6.66 -11.67
C ASP A 145 2.51 -6.68 -11.30
N PHE A 146 1.69 -6.00 -12.11
CA PHE A 146 0.25 -5.88 -11.87
C PHE A 146 -0.44 -7.22 -12.08
N GLN A 147 -0.46 -8.04 -11.04
CA GLN A 147 -1.07 -9.36 -11.06
C GLN A 147 -2.39 -9.34 -10.28
N VAL A 148 -3.42 -9.95 -10.85
CA VAL A 148 -4.68 -10.22 -10.11
C VAL A 148 -4.42 -11.41 -9.20
N LEU A 149 -3.80 -11.15 -8.05
CA LEU A 149 -3.59 -12.17 -7.04
C LEU A 149 -4.94 -12.51 -6.38
N LEU A 150 -5.59 -13.55 -6.91
CA LEU A 150 -6.87 -14.06 -6.42
C LEU A 150 -6.68 -14.82 -5.09
N ASN A 151 -6.50 -14.06 -4.01
CA ASN A 151 -6.58 -14.57 -2.65
C ASN A 151 -7.75 -13.90 -1.91
N LYS A 152 -8.20 -14.53 -0.80
CA LYS A 152 -9.37 -14.06 -0.04
C LYS A 152 -9.20 -12.64 0.50
N GLU A 153 -7.99 -12.30 0.93
CA GLU A 153 -7.67 -10.98 1.49
C GLU A 153 -7.77 -9.88 0.43
N ALA A 154 -7.16 -10.11 -0.74
CA ALA A 154 -7.22 -9.24 -1.91
C ALA A 154 -8.65 -8.99 -2.37
N LEU A 155 -9.47 -10.04 -2.46
CA LEU A 155 -10.88 -9.92 -2.83
C LEU A 155 -11.68 -9.09 -1.83
N LEU A 156 -11.53 -9.36 -0.53
CA LEU A 156 -12.22 -8.60 0.52
C LEU A 156 -11.78 -7.14 0.51
N PHE A 157 -10.47 -6.88 0.41
CA PHE A 157 -9.93 -5.53 0.36
C PHE A 157 -10.48 -4.78 -0.86
N GLY A 158 -10.43 -5.38 -2.05
CA GLY A 158 -10.96 -4.81 -3.28
C GLY A 158 -12.45 -4.47 -3.19
N LEU A 159 -13.27 -5.39 -2.68
CA LEU A 159 -14.71 -5.17 -2.53
C LEU A 159 -15.04 -4.08 -1.50
N ILE A 160 -14.40 -4.12 -0.33
CA ILE A 160 -14.62 -3.12 0.72
C ILE A 160 -14.15 -1.75 0.26
N PHE A 161 -12.97 -1.68 -0.36
CA PHE A 161 -12.43 -0.45 -0.95
C PHE A 161 -13.37 0.14 -1.99
N ALA A 162 -13.81 -0.67 -2.96
CA ALA A 162 -14.74 -0.22 -3.99
C ALA A 162 -16.08 0.23 -3.41
N LEU A 163 -16.61 -0.49 -2.42
CA LEU A 163 -17.86 -0.13 -1.76
C LEU A 163 -17.75 1.22 -1.03
N ILE A 164 -16.68 1.45 -0.28
CA ILE A 164 -16.45 2.72 0.43
C ILE A 164 -16.34 3.87 -0.57
N ILE A 165 -15.47 3.76 -1.57
CA ILE A 165 -15.26 4.82 -2.56
C ILE A 165 -16.54 5.10 -3.33
N MET A 166 -17.25 4.06 -3.77
CA MET A 166 -18.51 4.20 -4.48
C MET A 166 -19.58 4.88 -3.60
N SER A 167 -19.67 4.52 -2.33
CA SER A 167 -20.61 5.13 -1.38
C SER A 167 -20.29 6.63 -1.18
N ILE A 168 -19.02 7.00 -1.05
CA ILE A 168 -18.59 8.40 -0.97
C ILE A 168 -19.00 9.16 -2.24
N VAL A 169 -18.74 8.60 -3.42
CA VAL A 169 -19.11 9.21 -4.70
C VAL A 169 -20.63 9.40 -4.80
N GLU A 170 -21.43 8.43 -4.37
CA GLU A 170 -22.89 8.54 -4.37
C GLU A 170 -23.42 9.58 -3.38
N ILE A 171 -22.84 9.67 -2.19
CA ILE A 171 -23.17 10.70 -1.20
C ILE A 171 -22.85 12.08 -1.77
N LEU A 172 -21.67 12.27 -2.36
CA LEU A 172 -21.27 13.55 -2.97
C LEU A 172 -22.20 13.95 -4.12
N MET A 173 -22.52 13.02 -5.04
CA MET A 173 -23.47 13.29 -6.13
C MET A 173 -24.87 13.64 -5.61
N SER A 174 -25.32 12.98 -4.54
CA SER A 174 -26.62 13.24 -3.93
C SER A 174 -26.68 14.64 -3.29
N LEU A 175 -25.62 15.03 -2.57
CA LEU A 175 -25.50 16.37 -1.98
C LEU A 175 -25.50 17.46 -3.06
N LEU A 176 -24.76 17.28 -4.16
CA LEU A 176 -24.78 18.21 -5.30
C LEU A 176 -26.17 18.31 -5.95
N GLY A 177 -26.87 17.18 -6.08
CA GLY A 177 -28.24 17.14 -6.57
C GLY A 177 -29.23 17.91 -5.68
N LEU A 178 -29.08 17.81 -4.35
CA LEU A 178 -29.89 18.56 -3.39
C LEU A 178 -29.62 20.07 -3.48
N LEU A 179 -28.36 20.48 -3.59
CA LEU A 179 -27.98 21.88 -3.76
C LEU A 179 -28.57 22.50 -5.03
N LYS A 180 -28.51 21.79 -6.17
CA LYS A 180 -29.10 22.23 -7.43
C LYS A 180 -30.63 22.41 -7.32
N ARG A 181 -31.32 21.46 -6.67
CA ARG A 181 -32.77 21.54 -6.44
C ARG A 181 -33.15 22.70 -5.54
N ARG A 182 -32.34 22.99 -4.51
CA ARG A 182 -32.54 24.14 -3.61
C ARG A 182 -32.42 25.47 -4.37
N ASN A 183 -31.38 25.63 -5.19
CA ASN A 183 -31.14 26.86 -5.95
C ASN A 183 -32.22 27.13 -7.02
N SER A 184 -32.77 26.07 -7.62
CA SER A 184 -33.86 26.20 -8.59
C SER A 184 -35.22 26.54 -7.97
N ARG A 185 -35.40 26.32 -6.65
CA ARG A 185 -36.62 26.71 -5.93
C ARG A 185 -36.57 28.17 -5.45
N SER A 186 -35.38 28.71 -5.16
CA SER A 186 -35.22 30.12 -4.76
C SER A 186 -35.29 31.10 -5.93
N SER A 187 -35.20 30.64 -7.18
CA SER A 187 -35.35 31.49 -8.38
C SER A 187 -36.79 31.59 -8.90
N LEU A 188 -37.75 30.94 -8.22
CA LEU A 188 -39.18 30.93 -8.56
C LEU A 188 -40.05 31.61 -7.48
N VAL A 189 -39.41 32.23 -6.48
CA VAL A 189 -40.00 33.08 -5.45
C VAL A 189 -39.39 34.45 -5.61
#